data_AF-A0A6L5QSM4-F1
#
_entry.id   AF-A0A6L5QSM4-F1
#
_cell.length_a   1.000
_cell.length_b   1.000
_cell.length_c   1.000
_cell.angle_alpha   90.00
_cell.angle_beta   90.00
_cell.angle_gamma   90.00
#
_symmetry.space_group_name_H-M   'P 1'
#
loop_
_entity.id
_entity.type
_entity.pdbx_description
1 polymer ?
#
loop_
_entity_poly.entity_id
_entity_poly.type
_entity_poly.pdbx_seq_one_letter_code
_entity_poly.pdbx_strand_id
1 'polypeptide(L)'
;MRTLTILLAAVATLTLGACATSPRYDRQFGSSVRLMQAQQTLHPEASRNRSPVNGLDPQAAAAAYQNYQQSFSTKEDQSGAFSIGVGGKR
;
A
#
# COMPACT_ATOMS: atom_id res chain seq x y z
N MET A 1 40.06 -34.36 34.76
CA MET A 1 39.37 -33.13 35.24
C MET A 1 39.38 -32.03 34.17
N ARG A 2 40.54 -31.47 33.79
CA ARG A 2 40.64 -30.36 32.80
C ARG A 2 40.05 -30.66 31.41
N THR A 3 40.26 -31.87 30.89
CA THR A 3 39.73 -32.29 29.58
C THR A 3 38.21 -32.45 29.60
N LEU A 4 37.66 -32.98 30.69
CA LEU A 4 36.21 -33.12 30.90
C LEU A 4 35.51 -31.76 30.99
N THR A 5 36.10 -30.79 31.72
CA THR A 5 35.54 -29.44 31.82
C THR A 5 35.57 -28.68 30.49
N ILE A 6 36.62 -28.86 29.67
CA ILE A 6 36.69 -28.27 28.32
C ILE A 6 35.60 -28.87 27.42
N LEU A 7 35.38 -30.18 27.50
CA LEU A 7 34.38 -30.87 26.69
C LEU A 7 32.96 -30.45 27.09
N LEU A 8 32.66 -30.34 28.39
CA LEU A 8 31.38 -29.81 28.86
C LEU A 8 31.16 -28.35 28.44
N ALA A 9 32.19 -27.50 28.52
CA ALA A 9 32.10 -26.11 28.09
C ALA A 9 31.83 -25.99 26.58
N ALA A 10 32.47 -26.83 25.75
CA ALA A 10 32.24 -26.86 24.31
C ALA A 10 30.83 -27.34 23.94
N VAL A 11 30.29 -28.35 24.64
CA VAL A 11 28.91 -28.80 24.44
C VAL A 11 27.92 -27.71 24.85
N ALA A 12 28.19 -26.99 25.95
CA ALA A 12 27.35 -25.88 26.39
C ALA A 12 27.33 -24.72 25.36
N THR A 13 28.46 -24.35 24.76
CA THR A 13 28.48 -23.29 23.75
C THR A 13 27.80 -23.69 22.44
N LEU A 14 27.92 -24.96 22.02
CA LEU A 14 27.24 -25.49 20.83
C LEU A 14 25.71 -25.51 20.98
N THR A 15 25.19 -25.88 22.15
CA THR A 15 23.74 -25.90 22.40
C THR A 15 23.16 -24.50 22.53
N LEU A 16 23.91 -23.54 23.06
CA LEU A 16 23.50 -22.13 23.09
C LEU A 16 23.51 -21.48 21.69
N GLY A 17 24.41 -21.93 20.80
CA GLY A 17 24.46 -21.46 19.41
C GLY A 17 23.16 -21.71 18.65
N ALA A 18 22.47 -22.82 18.92
CA ALA A 18 21.18 -23.13 18.29
C ALA A 18 20.07 -22.11 18.62
N CYS A 19 20.12 -21.49 19.80
CA CYS A 19 19.18 -20.43 20.21
C CYS A 19 19.57 -19.04 19.70
N ALA A 20 20.84 -18.85 19.30
CA ALA A 20 21.35 -17.59 18.78
C ALA A 20 21.15 -17.43 17.25
N THR A 21 20.84 -18.52 16.54
CA THR A 21 20.58 -18.47 15.09
C THR A 21 19.09 -18.44 14.81
N SER A 22 18.68 -17.62 13.84
CA SER A 22 17.29 -17.49 13.41
C SER A 22 17.11 -17.83 11.91
N PRO A 23 17.60 -18.98 11.42
CA PRO A 23 17.75 -19.25 9.98
C PRO A 23 16.43 -19.25 9.20
N ARG A 24 15.29 -19.50 9.86
CA ARG A 24 13.96 -19.36 9.24
C ARG A 24 13.54 -17.91 9.11
N TYR A 25 13.72 -17.14 10.18
CA TYR A 25 13.40 -15.72 10.21
C TYR A 25 14.29 -14.94 9.23
N ASP A 26 15.60 -15.18 9.23
CA ASP A 26 16.56 -14.47 8.37
C ASP A 26 16.24 -14.69 6.89
N ARG A 27 15.81 -15.91 6.51
CA ARG A 27 15.35 -16.23 5.15
C ARG A 27 14.04 -15.54 4.77
N GLN A 28 13.15 -15.34 5.73
CA GLN A 28 11.81 -14.80 5.50
C GLN A 28 11.70 -13.31 5.84
N PHE A 29 12.77 -12.69 6.35
CA PHE A 29 12.75 -11.31 6.79
C PHE A 29 12.28 -10.38 5.66
N GLY A 30 11.22 -9.61 5.93
CA GLY A 30 10.60 -8.71 4.96
C GLY A 30 9.76 -9.39 3.86
N SER A 31 9.47 -10.69 3.95
CA SER A 31 8.63 -11.37 2.95
C SER A 31 7.21 -10.83 2.88
N SER A 32 6.63 -10.46 4.02
CA SER A 32 5.29 -9.84 4.09
C SER A 32 5.25 -8.49 3.38
N VAL A 33 6.24 -7.64 3.60
CA VAL A 33 6.36 -6.33 2.94
C VAL A 33 6.53 -6.50 1.43
N ARG A 34 7.43 -7.39 1.00
CA ARG A 34 7.62 -7.69 -0.42
C ARG A 34 6.36 -8.25 -1.08
N LEU A 35 5.61 -9.09 -0.36
CA LEU A 35 4.31 -9.60 -0.82
C LEU A 35 3.28 -8.47 -0.97
N MET A 36 3.15 -7.61 0.03
CA MET A 36 2.24 -6.47 -0.03
C MET A 36 2.60 -5.52 -1.16
N GLN A 37 3.88 -5.21 -1.34
CA GLN A 37 4.36 -4.39 -2.45
C GLN A 37 4.00 -5.02 -3.81
N ALA A 38 4.18 -6.33 -3.97
CA ALA A 38 3.79 -7.02 -5.20
C ALA A 38 2.27 -6.97 -5.44
N GLN A 39 1.46 -7.06 -4.39
CA GLN A 39 -0.01 -6.94 -4.48
C GLN A 39 -0.49 -5.51 -4.77
N GLN A 40 0.25 -4.49 -4.31
CA GLN A 40 -0.06 -3.08 -4.52
C GLN A 40 0.52 -2.53 -5.83
N THR A 41 1.44 -3.25 -6.46
CA THR A 41 2.05 -2.83 -7.73
C THR A 41 1.13 -3.20 -8.89
N LEU A 42 0.40 -2.21 -9.42
CA LEU A 42 -0.53 -2.40 -10.52
C LEU A 42 0.16 -2.86 -11.82
N HIS A 43 1.36 -2.32 -12.10
CA HIS A 43 2.11 -2.61 -13.32
C HIS A 43 3.59 -2.88 -13.01
N PRO A 44 3.96 -4.14 -12.66
CA PRO A 44 5.33 -4.51 -12.32
C PRO A 44 6.33 -4.27 -13.46
N GLU A 45 5.86 -4.41 -14.70
CA GLU A 45 6.66 -4.32 -15.92
C GLU A 45 6.60 -2.92 -16.57
N ALA A 46 6.10 -1.90 -15.85
CA ALA A 46 5.91 -0.56 -16.40
C ALA A 46 7.19 0.04 -16.99
N SER A 47 8.36 -0.25 -16.41
CA SER A 47 9.66 0.23 -16.89
C SER A 47 10.04 -0.32 -18.27
N ARG A 48 9.47 -1.45 -18.68
CA ARG A 48 9.70 -2.06 -20.00
C ARG A 48 8.72 -1.53 -21.06
N ASN A 49 7.66 -0.85 -20.65
CA ASN A 49 6.71 -0.26 -21.59
C ASN A 49 7.33 0.98 -22.27
N ARG A 50 7.53 0.90 -23.58
CA ARG A 50 8.05 2.00 -24.42
C ARG A 50 6.96 2.77 -25.15
N SER A 51 5.70 2.39 -24.94
CA SER A 51 4.56 3.11 -25.54
C SER A 51 4.56 4.56 -25.02
N PRO A 52 4.29 5.54 -25.90
CA PRO A 52 4.12 6.91 -25.45
C PRO A 52 2.95 6.97 -24.44
N VAL A 53 3.11 7.77 -23.39
CA VAL A 53 2.03 8.02 -22.45
C VAL A 53 0.99 8.87 -23.17
N ASN A 54 -0.16 8.29 -23.51
CA ASN A 54 -1.30 9.03 -24.01
C ASN A 54 -1.94 9.77 -22.82
N GLY A 55 -1.38 10.93 -22.47
CA GLY A 55 -1.90 11.79 -21.42
C GLY A 55 -3.21 12.48 -21.83
N LEU A 56 -3.75 13.29 -20.92
CA LEU A 56 -4.87 14.19 -21.24
C LEU A 56 -4.38 15.30 -22.17
N ASP A 57 -5.24 15.68 -23.14
CA ASP A 57 -5.07 16.91 -23.91
C ASP A 57 -4.95 18.12 -22.96
N PRO A 58 -4.04 19.09 -23.20
CA PRO A 58 -3.77 20.15 -22.25
C PRO A 58 -5.01 21.00 -21.90
N GLN A 59 -5.92 21.21 -22.85
CA GLN A 59 -7.16 21.96 -22.62
C GLN A 59 -8.11 21.14 -21.73
N ALA A 60 -8.24 19.84 -22.00
CA ALA A 60 -9.01 18.93 -21.15
C ALA A 60 -8.45 18.84 -19.73
N ALA A 61 -7.12 18.77 -19.58
CA ALA A 61 -6.46 18.75 -18.28
C ALA A 61 -6.70 20.05 -17.49
N ALA A 62 -6.59 21.21 -18.15
CA ALA A 62 -6.87 22.51 -17.52
C ALA A 62 -8.33 22.63 -17.07
N ALA A 63 -9.28 22.24 -17.91
CA ALA A 63 -10.70 22.25 -17.57
C ALA A 63 -11.02 21.31 -16.40
N ALA A 64 -10.44 20.09 -16.37
CA ALA A 64 -10.61 19.15 -15.27
C ALA A 64 -10.09 19.74 -13.95
N TYR A 65 -8.92 20.38 -13.96
CA TYR A 65 -8.34 21.01 -12.77
C TYR A 65 -9.14 22.23 -12.29
N GLN A 66 -9.70 23.02 -13.22
CA GLN A 66 -10.60 24.14 -12.89
C GLN A 66 -11.89 23.63 -12.25
N ASN A 67 -12.53 22.62 -12.83
CA ASN A 67 -13.74 22.01 -12.29
C ASN A 67 -13.49 21.42 -10.89
N TYR A 68 -12.34 20.76 -10.69
CA TYR A 68 -11.94 20.26 -9.38
C TYR A 68 -11.86 21.38 -8.35
N GLN A 69 -11.14 22.47 -8.65
CA GLN A 69 -11.07 23.62 -7.72
C GLN A 69 -12.44 24.26 -7.47
N GLN A 70 -13.23 24.43 -8.52
CA GLN A 70 -14.57 25.01 -8.44
C GLN A 70 -15.50 24.16 -7.56
N SER A 71 -15.32 22.84 -7.52
CA SER A 71 -16.11 21.94 -6.66
C SER A 71 -15.95 22.23 -5.17
N PHE A 72 -14.83 22.80 -4.73
CA PHE A 72 -14.63 23.19 -3.32
C PHE A 72 -15.17 24.57 -2.97
N SER A 73 -15.39 25.43 -3.97
CA SER A 73 -15.92 26.79 -3.77
C SER A 73 -17.40 26.89 -4.08
N THR A 74 -17.94 25.97 -4.89
CA THR A 74 -19.36 25.94 -5.26
C THR A 74 -20.10 25.20 -4.17
N LYS A 75 -20.97 25.89 -3.43
CA LYS A 75 -22.04 25.19 -2.72
C LYS A 75 -22.86 24.47 -3.79
N GLU A 76 -23.00 23.15 -3.70
CA GLU A 76 -23.94 22.44 -4.58
C GLU A 76 -25.30 23.13 -4.43
N ASP A 77 -25.72 23.86 -5.47
CA ASP A 77 -27.10 24.31 -5.53
C ASP A 77 -27.92 23.04 -5.66
N GLN A 78 -28.51 22.62 -4.53
CA GLN A 78 -29.58 21.63 -4.50
C GLN A 78 -30.83 22.22 -5.18
N SER A 79 -30.69 22.60 -6.45
CA SER A 79 -31.76 23.04 -7.34
C SER A 79 -32.54 21.78 -7.76
N GLY A 80 -33.24 21.21 -6.79
CA GLY A 80 -33.93 19.94 -6.92
C GLY A 80 -34.62 19.46 -5.65
N ALA A 81 -34.76 20.29 -4.61
CA ALA A 81 -35.68 20.01 -3.52
C ALA A 81 -37.12 20.01 -4.07
N PHE A 82 -37.58 18.85 -4.55
CA PHE A 82 -38.93 18.61 -4.99
C PHE A 82 -39.87 18.69 -3.78
N SER A 83 -40.45 19.87 -3.53
CA SER A 83 -41.47 20.05 -2.51
C SER A 83 -42.83 19.61 -3.07
N ILE A 84 -43.25 18.39 -2.71
CA ILE A 84 -44.58 17.88 -3.03
C ILE A 84 -45.60 18.61 -2.15
N GLY A 85 -46.28 19.61 -2.71
CA GLY A 85 -47.40 20.28 -2.06
C GLY A 85 -48.66 19.42 -2.11
N VAL A 86 -49.08 18.84 -0.98
CA VAL A 86 -50.36 18.12 -0.87
C VAL A 86 -51.47 19.13 -0.53
N GLY A 87 -52.03 19.77 -1.56
CA GLY A 87 -53.13 20.73 -1.44
C GLY A 87 -54.42 20.23 -2.08
N GLY A 88 -55.16 19.37 -1.38
CA GLY A 88 -56.51 18.95 -1.80
C GLY A 88 -57.57 19.95 -1.33
N LYS A 89 -58.17 20.71 -2.25
CA LYS A 89 -59.41 21.45 -1.98
C LYS A 89 -60.60 20.47 -2.02
N ARG A 90 -61.36 20.43 -0.93
CA ARG A 90 -62.78 20.05 -0.91
C ARG A 90 -63.59 21.33 -0.75
#